data_AF-A0A1I2KP56-F1
#
_entry.id   AF-A0A1I2KP56-F1
#
_cell.length_a   1.000
_cell.length_b   1.000
_cell.length_c   1.000
_cell.angle_alpha   90.00
_cell.angle_beta   90.00
_cell.angle_gamma   90.00
#
_symmetry.space_group_name_H-M   'P 1'
#
loop_
_entity.id
_entity.type
_entity.pdbx_description
1 polymer ?
#
loop_
_entity_poly.entity_id
_entity_poly.type
_entity_poly.pdbx_seq_one_letter_code
_entity_poly.pdbx_strand_id
1 'polypeptide(L)'
;MTDEAPGEGLFSFTRISARFFRPRHACPPRAIYMGEGAVPVKEILIPFATGLAVFLFGMQLIRIGLGILAGDRLESLLLRFTRTPARGMFTGLIVTSLLQSSSAVTVLAIGLVDAGILTFPQTIGIILGTNIGTTVTTEILALKIEDFAVPMLVAGGCLHLLPWKRIKGAGMALAGFGCIFLGMEAMQWLSFPLKERGWIQWFLEQGENPIWTGIAAGTLLTAVIQSSSAAVAMTMGFYSAGLLPLPAAVAIVLGSNVGTCATGLIAATGTGRSAKRVAVAHLLLNVIGVLLFAPAVHWLADAVRLLEGDPAARVAHVQTLFNILCSLIALPFARPFARLVTALVPDGVIVWRISKGRK
;
A
#
# COMPACT_ATOMS: atom_id res chain seq x y z
N MET A 1 4.50 -58.65 39.76
CA MET A 1 4.72 -57.26 40.20
C MET A 1 5.02 -56.45 38.94
N THR A 2 4.01 -56.07 38.15
CA THR A 2 3.12 -54.87 38.29
C THR A 2 3.96 -53.59 38.27
N ASP A 3 3.82 -52.60 37.38
CA ASP A 3 2.65 -51.96 36.75
C ASP A 3 3.06 -51.36 35.38
N GLU A 4 2.29 -51.50 34.30
CA GLU A 4 1.21 -50.60 33.83
C GLU A 4 1.63 -49.16 33.47
N ALA A 5 1.41 -48.80 32.20
CA ALA A 5 1.31 -47.41 31.75
C ALA A 5 0.06 -46.74 32.37
N PRO A 6 0.02 -45.40 32.51
CA PRO A 6 -0.70 -44.63 31.48
C PRO A 6 -0.21 -43.19 31.28
N GLY A 7 -0.53 -42.60 30.12
CA GLY A 7 -0.38 -41.15 29.93
C GLY A 7 -0.37 -40.64 28.49
N GLU A 8 -1.14 -41.24 27.57
CA GLU A 8 -1.53 -40.54 26.35
C GLU A 8 -2.50 -39.42 26.72
N GLY A 9 -2.13 -38.16 26.47
CA GLY A 9 -3.03 -37.05 26.72
C GLY A 9 -2.36 -35.68 26.64
N LEU A 10 -1.97 -35.25 25.43
CA LEU A 10 -2.26 -33.89 24.94
C LEU A 10 -1.78 -33.76 23.49
N PHE A 11 -2.71 -33.41 22.61
CA PHE A 11 -2.47 -33.02 21.22
C PHE A 11 -1.44 -31.87 21.15
N SER A 12 -0.17 -32.21 20.90
CA SER A 12 0.85 -31.23 20.53
C SER A 12 0.66 -30.86 19.05
N PHE A 13 -0.03 -29.73 18.82
CA PHE A 13 -0.24 -29.08 17.51
C PHE A 13 1.08 -28.84 16.74
N THR A 14 2.23 -28.90 17.43
CA THR A 14 3.57 -28.70 16.89
C THR A 14 4.06 -29.83 15.96
N ARG A 15 3.47 -31.04 16.02
CA ARG A 15 3.87 -32.14 15.12
C ARG A 15 3.14 -32.14 13.78
N ILE A 16 1.99 -31.48 13.66
CA ILE A 16 1.21 -31.41 12.41
C ILE A 16 1.76 -30.31 11.49
N SER A 17 2.24 -29.19 12.04
CA SER A 17 2.96 -28.15 11.27
C SER A 17 4.32 -28.64 10.77
N ALA A 18 5.05 -29.42 11.57
CA ALA A 18 6.39 -29.92 11.21
C ALA A 18 6.41 -30.98 10.09
N ARG A 19 5.27 -31.61 9.76
CA ARG A 19 5.19 -32.62 8.68
C ARG A 19 4.74 -32.04 7.34
N PHE A 20 4.02 -30.91 7.35
CA PHE A 20 3.68 -30.16 6.13
C PHE A 20 4.76 -29.13 5.74
N PHE A 21 5.52 -28.61 6.71
CA PHE A 21 6.51 -27.54 6.51
C PHE A 21 7.90 -27.89 7.06
N ARG A 22 8.43 -29.07 6.72
CA ARG A 22 9.88 -29.30 6.85
C ARG A 22 10.56 -28.63 5.66
N PRO A 23 11.58 -27.77 5.84
CA PRO A 23 12.46 -27.38 4.76
C PRO A 23 13.24 -28.63 4.36
N ARG A 24 12.78 -29.31 3.31
CA ARG A 24 13.69 -30.17 2.58
C ARG A 24 14.72 -29.22 1.97
N HIS A 25 15.92 -29.21 2.53
CA HIS A 25 17.15 -28.95 1.75
C HIS A 25 17.33 -30.04 0.67
N ALA A 26 16.28 -30.35 -0.06
CA ALA A 26 16.36 -31.04 -1.32
C ALA A 26 16.61 -29.92 -2.32
N CYS A 27 17.89 -29.75 -2.66
CA CYS A 27 18.23 -29.42 -4.04
C CYS A 27 17.22 -30.16 -4.94
N PRO A 28 16.53 -29.48 -5.88
CA PRO A 28 15.59 -30.17 -6.75
C PRO A 28 16.32 -31.39 -7.34
N PRO A 29 15.65 -32.54 -7.46
CA PRO A 29 16.30 -33.73 -7.97
C PRO A 29 17.02 -33.35 -9.26
N ARG A 30 18.33 -33.63 -9.31
CA ARG A 30 19.27 -33.37 -10.42
C ARG A 30 18.77 -33.87 -11.80
N ALA A 31 17.63 -34.53 -11.84
CA ALA A 31 16.96 -35.07 -13.02
C ALA A 31 16.05 -34.08 -13.76
N ILE A 32 15.83 -32.85 -13.29
CA ILE A 32 15.01 -31.84 -14.02
C ILE A 32 15.86 -30.97 -14.98
N TYR A 33 17.17 -31.21 -15.07
CA TYR A 33 18.07 -30.45 -15.97
C TYR A 33 18.48 -31.21 -17.23
N MET A 34 17.72 -32.22 -17.65
CA MET A 34 17.86 -32.83 -18.97
C MET A 34 16.50 -32.91 -19.65
N GLY A 35 16.11 -31.79 -20.26
CA GLY A 35 14.91 -31.67 -21.08
C GLY A 35 14.70 -30.21 -21.44
N GLU A 36 14.96 -29.87 -22.70
CA GLU A 36 14.55 -28.59 -23.28
C GLU A 36 13.05 -28.37 -23.05
N GLY A 37 12.72 -27.46 -22.13
CA GLY A 37 11.33 -27.18 -21.81
C GLY A 37 11.24 -26.14 -20.71
N ALA A 38 11.39 -24.87 -21.06
CA ALA A 38 11.15 -23.78 -20.13
C ALA A 38 9.77 -23.95 -19.47
N VAL A 39 9.70 -23.92 -18.13
CA VAL A 39 8.47 -24.12 -17.32
C VAL A 39 7.29 -23.41 -17.98
N PRO A 40 6.20 -24.10 -18.37
CA PRO A 40 5.10 -23.50 -19.11
C PRO A 40 4.60 -22.21 -18.43
N VAL A 41 4.35 -21.15 -19.22
CA VAL A 41 3.94 -19.84 -18.67
C VAL A 41 2.73 -19.96 -17.73
N LYS A 42 1.81 -20.89 -18.01
CA LYS A 42 0.67 -21.23 -17.16
C LYS A 42 1.06 -21.67 -15.73
N GLU A 43 2.16 -22.40 -15.58
CA GLU A 43 2.65 -22.91 -14.29
C GLU A 43 3.32 -21.81 -13.44
N ILE A 44 3.71 -20.70 -14.06
CA ILE A 44 4.21 -19.50 -13.37
C ILE A 44 3.06 -18.53 -13.08
N LEU A 45 2.19 -18.31 -14.06
CA LEU A 45 1.15 -17.29 -13.98
C LEU A 45 0.05 -17.67 -12.97
N ILE A 46 -0.38 -18.94 -12.93
CA ILE A 46 -1.47 -19.39 -12.06
C ILE A 46 -1.09 -19.25 -10.58
N PRO A 47 0.06 -19.77 -10.11
CA PRO A 47 0.41 -19.63 -8.71
C PRO A 47 0.71 -18.17 -8.33
N PHE A 48 1.24 -17.36 -9.26
CA PHE A 48 1.52 -15.94 -9.01
C PHE A 48 0.22 -15.15 -8.84
N ALA A 49 -0.71 -15.34 -9.76
CA ALA A 49 -2.04 -14.74 -9.69
C ALA A 49 -2.81 -15.22 -8.45
N THR A 50 -2.63 -16.48 -8.04
CA THR A 50 -3.23 -17.01 -6.80
C THR A 50 -2.65 -16.33 -5.56
N GLY A 51 -1.32 -16.25 -5.45
CA GLY A 51 -0.66 -15.52 -4.37
C GLY A 51 -1.09 -14.05 -4.32
N LEU A 52 -1.20 -13.41 -5.49
CA LEU A 52 -1.71 -12.04 -5.64
C LEU A 52 -3.16 -11.88 -5.21
N ALA A 53 -4.03 -12.79 -5.61
CA ALA A 53 -5.42 -12.76 -5.20
C ALA A 53 -5.57 -12.91 -3.67
N VAL A 54 -4.85 -13.86 -3.07
CA VAL A 54 -4.83 -14.07 -1.61
C VAL A 54 -4.27 -12.85 -0.87
N PHE A 55 -3.19 -12.26 -1.38
CA PHE A 55 -2.58 -11.06 -0.84
C PHE A 55 -3.55 -9.87 -0.85
N LEU A 56 -4.15 -9.58 -2.01
CA LEU A 56 -5.10 -8.47 -2.19
C LEU A 56 -6.37 -8.69 -1.36
N PHE A 57 -6.84 -9.93 -1.26
CA PHE A 57 -7.95 -10.29 -0.38
C PHE A 57 -7.61 -10.02 1.09
N GLY A 58 -6.41 -10.40 1.54
CA GLY A 58 -5.93 -10.11 2.88
C GLY A 58 -5.89 -8.61 3.20
N MET A 59 -5.38 -7.80 2.28
CA MET A 59 -5.41 -6.34 2.38
C MET A 59 -6.83 -5.78 2.52
N GLN A 60 -7.80 -6.32 1.78
CA GLN A 60 -9.19 -5.91 1.88
C GLN A 60 -9.80 -6.29 3.24
N LEU A 61 -9.48 -7.47 3.78
CA LEU A 61 -9.92 -7.88 5.12
C LEU A 61 -9.38 -6.96 6.21
N ILE A 62 -8.11 -6.54 6.13
CA ILE A 62 -7.53 -5.55 7.06
C ILE A 62 -8.31 -4.25 6.99
N ARG A 63 -8.53 -3.72 5.78
CA ARG A 63 -9.26 -2.47 5.58
C ARG A 63 -10.65 -2.51 6.21
N ILE A 64 -11.40 -3.58 5.97
CA ILE A 64 -12.76 -3.73 6.54
C ILE A 64 -12.69 -3.91 8.06
N GLY A 65 -11.80 -4.78 8.55
CA GLY A 65 -11.65 -5.08 9.97
C GLY A 65 -11.29 -3.85 10.80
N LEU A 66 -10.27 -3.10 10.37
CA LEU A 66 -9.87 -1.86 11.03
C LEU A 66 -10.92 -0.75 10.86
N GLY A 67 -11.62 -0.69 9.72
CA GLY A 67 -12.75 0.21 9.53
C GLY A 67 -13.87 -0.01 10.56
N ILE A 68 -14.22 -1.28 10.81
CA ILE A 68 -15.21 -1.65 11.85
C ILE A 68 -14.74 -1.24 13.25
N LEU A 69 -13.43 -1.40 13.54
CA LEU A 69 -12.85 -1.05 14.83
C LEU A 69 -12.77 0.47 15.04
N ALA A 70 -12.51 1.24 13.98
CA ALA A 70 -12.45 2.69 14.02
C ALA A 70 -13.83 3.34 14.19
N GLY A 71 -14.86 2.80 13.52
CA GLY A 71 -16.25 3.27 13.61
C GLY A 71 -16.45 4.73 13.16
N ASP A 72 -17.48 5.41 13.68
CA ASP A 72 -17.87 6.78 13.26
C ASP A 72 -16.89 7.87 13.76
N ARG A 73 -15.80 7.48 14.43
CA ARG A 73 -14.81 8.41 15.00
C ARG A 73 -13.94 9.08 13.94
N LEU A 74 -13.93 8.56 12.71
CA LEU A 74 -13.04 9.00 11.64
C LEU A 74 -13.41 10.38 11.08
N GLU A 75 -14.70 10.58 10.80
CA GLU A 75 -15.21 11.86 10.32
C GLU A 75 -15.03 12.93 11.42
N SER A 76 -15.39 12.61 12.66
CA SER A 76 -15.22 13.53 13.78
C SER A 76 -13.76 13.91 14.06
N LEU A 77 -12.79 13.01 13.84
CA LEU A 77 -11.37 13.33 13.97
C LEU A 77 -10.90 14.35 12.92
N LEU A 78 -11.32 14.15 11.66
CA LEU A 78 -11.02 15.07 10.56
C LEU A 78 -11.65 16.45 10.79
N LEU A 79 -12.89 16.52 11.27
CA LEU A 79 -13.58 17.79 11.51
C LEU A 79 -12.99 18.57 12.70
N ARG A 80 -12.51 17.88 13.74
CA ARG A 80 -12.07 18.53 14.98
C ARG A 80 -10.64 19.10 14.92
N PHE A 81 -9.76 18.50 14.12
CA PHE A 81 -8.32 18.78 14.18
C PHE A 81 -7.68 19.35 12.90
N THR A 82 -8.45 19.76 11.89
CA THR A 82 -7.91 20.25 10.59
C THR A 82 -7.84 21.77 10.42
N ARG A 83 -7.72 22.53 11.52
CA ARG A 83 -7.71 24.01 11.47
C ARG A 83 -6.48 24.65 10.82
N THR A 84 -5.34 23.96 10.82
CA THR A 84 -4.08 24.43 10.19
C THR A 84 -3.46 23.32 9.37
N PRO A 85 -2.63 23.61 8.35
CA PRO A 85 -1.98 22.57 7.54
C PRO A 85 -1.20 21.54 8.37
N ALA A 86 -0.47 21.97 9.40
CA ALA A 86 0.28 21.07 10.27
C ALA A 86 -0.64 20.14 11.08
N ARG A 87 -1.73 20.67 11.65
CA ARG A 87 -2.71 19.81 12.35
C ARG A 87 -3.47 18.92 11.38
N GLY A 88 -3.73 19.39 10.15
CA GLY A 88 -4.27 18.61 9.06
C GLY A 88 -3.37 17.43 8.70
N MET A 89 -2.05 17.65 8.61
CA MET A 89 -1.05 16.60 8.38
C MET A 89 -1.06 15.55 9.48
N PHE A 90 -1.03 15.97 10.74
CA PHE A 90 -1.10 15.02 11.85
C PHE A 90 -2.41 14.23 11.86
N THR A 91 -3.53 14.89 11.56
CA THR A 91 -4.84 14.23 11.48
C THR A 91 -4.90 13.24 10.32
N GLY A 92 -4.43 13.62 9.13
CA GLY A 92 -4.38 12.75 7.96
C GLY A 92 -3.49 11.53 8.19
N LEU A 93 -2.36 11.70 8.88
CA LEU A 93 -1.48 10.62 9.31
C LEU A 93 -2.24 9.63 10.19
N ILE A 94 -2.80 10.09 11.30
CA ILE A 94 -3.52 9.21 12.24
C ILE A 94 -4.68 8.49 11.56
N VAL A 95 -5.53 9.24 10.85
CA VAL A 95 -6.73 8.67 10.22
C VAL A 95 -6.32 7.65 9.16
N THR A 96 -5.28 7.91 8.37
CA THR A 96 -4.79 6.96 7.37
C THR A 96 -4.13 5.75 8.00
N SER A 97 -3.31 5.92 9.03
CA SER A 97 -2.70 4.79 9.76
C SER A 97 -3.77 3.88 10.38
N LEU A 98 -4.87 4.44 10.89
CA LEU A 98 -5.98 3.66 11.44
C LEU A 98 -6.81 2.98 10.35
N LEU A 99 -7.11 3.67 9.24
CA LEU A 99 -7.91 3.14 8.15
C LEU A 99 -7.17 2.26 7.15
N GLN A 100 -5.83 2.35 7.13
CA GLN A 100 -4.96 1.70 6.16
C GLN A 100 -5.33 2.04 4.69
N SER A 101 -5.93 3.21 4.46
CA SER A 101 -6.40 3.63 3.14
C SER A 101 -6.35 5.14 2.98
N SER A 102 -5.25 5.66 2.44
CA SER A 102 -5.09 7.09 2.11
C SER A 102 -6.11 7.54 1.07
N SER A 103 -6.35 6.73 0.03
CA SER A 103 -7.38 7.00 -0.97
C SER A 103 -8.75 7.23 -0.35
N ALA A 104 -9.18 6.42 0.62
CA ALA A 104 -10.47 6.63 1.29
C ALA A 104 -10.52 7.97 2.04
N VAL A 105 -9.43 8.33 2.74
CA VAL A 105 -9.32 9.61 3.45
C VAL A 105 -9.30 10.79 2.48
N THR A 106 -8.61 10.68 1.35
CA THR A 106 -8.62 11.73 0.31
C THR A 106 -9.99 11.87 -0.33
N VAL A 107 -10.68 10.77 -0.67
CA VAL A 107 -12.04 10.78 -1.22
C VAL A 107 -13.02 11.43 -0.23
N LEU A 108 -12.91 11.10 1.06
CA LEU A 108 -13.68 11.77 2.11
C LEU A 108 -13.37 13.26 2.18
N ALA A 109 -12.10 13.66 2.13
CA ALA A 109 -11.70 15.07 2.12
C ALA A 109 -12.26 15.82 0.90
N ILE A 110 -12.27 15.19 -0.29
CA ILE A 110 -12.90 15.72 -1.51
C ILE A 110 -14.39 15.95 -1.25
N GLY A 111 -15.10 14.94 -0.73
CA GLY A 111 -16.53 15.04 -0.44
C GLY A 111 -16.87 16.11 0.61
N LEU A 112 -16.06 16.23 1.68
CA LEU A 112 -16.24 17.25 2.72
C LEU A 112 -15.98 18.67 2.20
N VAL A 113 -15.06 18.84 1.25
CA VAL A 113 -14.85 20.14 0.58
C VAL A 113 -15.98 20.45 -0.39
N ASP A 114 -16.49 19.46 -1.10
CA ASP A 114 -17.64 19.63 -2.00
C ASP A 114 -18.91 20.02 -1.23
N ALA A 115 -19.11 19.43 -0.05
CA ALA A 115 -20.19 19.76 0.88
C ALA A 115 -20.00 21.10 1.62
N GLY A 116 -18.88 21.80 1.41
CA GLY A 116 -18.58 23.07 2.08
C GLY A 116 -18.23 22.96 3.57
N ILE A 117 -17.99 21.75 4.07
CA ILE A 117 -17.66 21.48 5.48
C ILE A 117 -16.17 21.77 5.74
N LEU A 118 -15.30 21.44 4.78
CA LEU A 118 -13.88 21.77 4.80
C LEU A 118 -13.54 22.78 3.70
N THR A 119 -12.53 23.60 3.95
CA THR A 119 -11.94 24.45 2.92
C THR A 119 -10.80 23.71 2.22
N PHE A 120 -10.60 23.97 0.92
CA PHE A 120 -9.50 23.40 0.15
C PHE A 120 -8.11 23.55 0.80
N PRO A 121 -7.71 24.70 1.38
CA PRO A 121 -6.39 24.81 2.02
C PRO A 121 -6.20 23.85 3.21
N GLN A 122 -7.27 23.46 3.91
CA GLN A 122 -7.19 22.50 5.02
C GLN A 122 -6.87 21.09 4.53
N THR A 123 -7.35 20.72 3.33
CA THR A 123 -7.11 19.38 2.79
C THR A 123 -5.68 19.17 2.33
N ILE A 124 -4.91 20.23 2.04
CA ILE A 124 -3.48 20.10 1.72
C ILE A 124 -2.74 19.44 2.88
N GLY A 125 -2.99 19.90 4.11
CA GLY A 125 -2.45 19.28 5.31
C GLY A 125 -2.87 17.81 5.40
N ILE A 126 -4.17 17.52 5.25
CA ILE A 126 -4.69 16.15 5.29
C ILE A 126 -3.94 15.25 4.29
N ILE A 127 -3.81 15.67 3.03
CA ILE A 127 -3.12 14.92 1.97
C ILE A 127 -1.69 14.57 2.35
N LEU A 128 -0.90 15.56 2.80
CA LEU A 128 0.47 15.33 3.27
C LEU A 128 0.50 14.30 4.42
N GLY A 129 -0.46 14.41 5.33
CA GLY A 129 -0.66 13.44 6.40
C GLY A 129 -0.94 12.04 5.89
N THR A 130 -1.84 11.90 4.92
CA THR A 130 -2.22 10.60 4.36
C THR A 130 -1.07 9.90 3.65
N ASN A 131 -0.17 10.66 3.02
CA ASN A 131 1.04 10.11 2.41
C ASN A 131 1.96 9.47 3.46
N ILE A 132 2.18 10.15 4.59
CA ILE A 132 2.95 9.59 5.72
C ILE A 132 2.17 8.42 6.35
N GLY A 133 0.88 8.56 6.60
CA GLY A 133 0.08 7.53 7.25
C GLY A 133 0.04 6.21 6.48
N THR A 134 0.11 6.26 5.15
CA THR A 134 0.19 5.06 4.28
C THR A 134 1.45 4.24 4.58
N THR A 135 2.54 4.87 5.00
CA THR A 135 3.80 4.15 5.23
C THR A 135 3.74 3.29 6.49
N VAL A 136 2.86 3.63 7.44
CA VAL A 136 2.58 2.76 8.59
C VAL A 136 2.07 1.39 8.14
N THR A 137 1.24 1.33 7.09
CA THR A 137 0.83 0.05 6.51
C THR A 137 2.04 -0.76 6.07
N THR A 138 2.91 -0.18 5.26
CA THR A 138 4.03 -0.90 4.66
C THR A 138 5.09 -1.28 5.68
N GLU A 139 5.31 -0.47 6.71
CA GLU A 139 6.18 -0.82 7.84
C GLU A 139 5.61 -2.01 8.64
N ILE A 140 4.29 -2.06 8.86
CA ILE A 140 3.66 -3.22 9.51
C ILE A 140 3.84 -4.49 8.65
N LEU A 141 3.69 -4.37 7.33
CA LEU A 141 3.86 -5.51 6.41
C LEU A 141 5.31 -5.99 6.31
N ALA A 142 6.28 -5.11 6.56
CA ALA A 142 7.69 -5.45 6.59
C ALA A 142 8.13 -6.12 7.91
N LEU A 143 7.24 -6.24 8.91
CA LEU A 143 7.58 -6.96 10.13
C LEU A 143 7.76 -8.45 9.81
N LYS A 144 8.83 -9.05 10.35
CA LYS A 144 9.14 -10.49 10.25
C LYS A 144 8.17 -11.36 11.06
N ILE A 145 6.92 -11.42 10.60
CA ILE A 145 5.82 -12.15 11.25
C ILE A 145 5.28 -13.23 10.30
N GLU A 146 6.01 -13.52 9.21
CA GLU A 146 5.64 -14.52 8.20
C GLU A 146 5.40 -15.91 8.81
N ASP A 147 6.21 -16.33 9.80
CA ASP A 147 6.04 -17.60 10.51
C ASP A 147 4.69 -17.73 11.25
N PHE A 148 4.06 -16.61 11.57
CA PHE A 148 2.76 -16.55 12.23
C PHE A 148 1.60 -16.42 11.24
N ALA A 149 1.84 -16.44 9.93
CA ALA A 149 0.79 -16.23 8.92
C ALA A 149 -0.39 -17.20 9.07
N VAL A 150 -0.12 -18.51 9.17
CA VAL A 150 -1.16 -19.53 9.36
C VAL A 150 -1.85 -19.40 10.74
N PRO A 151 -1.12 -19.30 11.87
CA PRO A 151 -1.74 -19.01 13.16
C PRO A 151 -2.65 -17.77 13.16
N MET A 152 -2.21 -16.67 12.54
CA MET A 152 -3.00 -15.43 12.43
C MET A 152 -4.24 -15.62 11.58
N LEU A 153 -4.14 -16.35 10.46
CA LEU A 153 -5.28 -16.68 9.61
C LEU A 153 -6.34 -17.49 10.38
N VAL A 154 -5.92 -18.56 11.07
CA VAL A 154 -6.81 -19.44 11.81
C VAL A 154 -7.43 -18.70 13.00
N ALA A 155 -6.61 -18.02 13.82
CA ALA A 155 -7.10 -17.27 14.97
C ALA A 155 -8.05 -16.14 14.53
N GLY A 156 -7.70 -15.41 13.47
CA GLY A 156 -8.54 -14.36 12.91
C GLY A 156 -9.86 -14.89 12.37
N GLY A 157 -9.84 -16.03 11.67
CA GLY A 157 -11.03 -16.74 11.23
C GLY A 157 -11.94 -17.14 12.40
N CYS A 158 -11.37 -17.73 13.46
CA CYS A 158 -12.12 -18.08 14.68
C CYS A 158 -12.74 -16.84 15.33
N LEU A 159 -11.99 -15.74 15.47
CA LEU A 159 -12.51 -14.48 16.03
C LEU A 159 -13.62 -13.87 15.16
N HIS A 160 -13.55 -14.02 13.84
CA HIS A 160 -14.57 -13.53 12.91
C HIS A 160 -15.93 -14.24 13.08
N LEU A 161 -15.92 -15.50 13.50
CA LEU A 161 -17.14 -16.28 13.73
C LEU A 161 -17.89 -15.85 15.01
N LEU A 162 -17.24 -15.15 15.93
CA LEU A 162 -17.85 -14.68 17.17
C LEU A 162 -18.87 -13.56 16.91
N PRO A 163 -19.96 -13.45 17.68
CA PRO A 163 -21.08 -12.55 17.35
C PRO A 163 -20.77 -11.05 17.52
N TRP A 164 -19.75 -10.69 18.32
CA TRP A 164 -19.49 -9.30 18.67
C TRP A 164 -18.80 -8.51 17.56
N LYS A 165 -19.44 -7.44 17.08
CA LYS A 165 -18.97 -6.59 15.96
C LYS A 165 -17.49 -6.19 16.05
N ARG A 166 -17.01 -5.77 17.22
CA ARG A 166 -15.58 -5.40 17.41
C ARG A 166 -14.65 -6.60 17.29
N ILE A 167 -15.02 -7.74 17.86
CA ILE A 167 -14.21 -8.96 17.78
C ILE A 167 -14.20 -9.49 16.35
N LYS A 168 -15.33 -9.42 15.63
CA LYS A 168 -15.37 -9.70 14.18
C LYS A 168 -14.40 -8.84 13.40
N GLY A 169 -14.39 -7.53 13.66
CA GLY A 169 -13.46 -6.59 13.01
C GLY A 169 -12.00 -6.91 13.31
N ALA A 170 -11.67 -7.21 14.57
CA ALA A 170 -10.33 -7.65 14.96
C ALA A 170 -9.95 -8.99 14.29
N GLY A 171 -10.88 -9.93 14.20
CA GLY A 171 -10.71 -11.21 13.51
C GLY A 171 -10.43 -11.03 12.02
N MET A 172 -11.16 -10.14 11.33
CA MET A 172 -10.90 -9.81 9.92
C MET A 172 -9.52 -9.19 9.74
N ALA A 173 -9.11 -8.26 10.61
CA ALA A 173 -7.79 -7.66 10.53
C ALA A 173 -6.67 -8.70 10.73
N LEU A 174 -6.80 -9.56 11.75
CA LEU A 174 -5.83 -10.60 12.05
C LEU A 174 -5.75 -11.64 10.92
N ALA A 175 -6.90 -12.09 10.41
CA ALA A 175 -6.96 -13.03 9.29
C ALA A 175 -6.37 -12.40 8.01
N GLY A 176 -6.63 -11.12 7.78
CA GLY A 176 -6.09 -10.36 6.67
C GLY A 176 -4.56 -10.31 6.66
N PHE A 177 -3.93 -10.08 7.81
CA PHE A 177 -2.47 -10.18 7.94
C PHE A 177 -1.96 -11.58 7.59
N GLY A 178 -2.63 -12.64 8.07
CA GLY A 178 -2.30 -14.01 7.70
C GLY A 178 -2.37 -14.27 6.19
N CYS A 179 -3.45 -13.81 5.53
CA CYS A 179 -3.59 -13.88 4.07
C CYS A 179 -2.48 -13.10 3.32
N ILE A 180 -2.12 -11.91 3.79
CA ILE A 180 -1.04 -11.13 3.17
C ILE A 180 0.27 -11.91 3.21
N PHE A 181 0.71 -12.37 4.38
CA PHE A 181 1.98 -13.09 4.50
C PHE A 181 1.98 -14.38 3.67
N LEU A 182 0.89 -15.16 3.68
CA LEU A 182 0.76 -16.35 2.82
C LEU A 182 0.79 -16.00 1.32
N GLY A 183 0.16 -14.90 0.93
CA GLY A 183 0.17 -14.42 -0.45
C GLY A 183 1.58 -13.98 -0.89
N MET A 184 2.32 -13.27 -0.03
CA MET A 184 3.70 -12.88 -0.28
C MET A 184 4.62 -14.10 -0.40
N GLU A 185 4.50 -15.06 0.50
CA GLU A 185 5.25 -16.32 0.43
C GLU A 185 4.96 -17.01 -0.91
N ALA A 186 3.69 -17.23 -1.27
CA ALA A 186 3.31 -17.88 -2.53
C ALA A 186 3.89 -17.17 -3.77
N MET A 187 3.98 -15.83 -3.78
CA MET A 187 4.63 -15.08 -4.85
C MET A 187 6.15 -15.33 -4.91
N GLN A 188 6.81 -15.41 -3.76
CA GLN A 188 8.27 -15.61 -3.70
C GLN A 188 8.69 -16.98 -4.24
N TRP A 189 7.87 -18.02 -4.06
CA TRP A 189 8.12 -19.36 -4.61
C TRP A 189 8.24 -19.38 -6.15
N LEU A 190 7.72 -18.36 -6.85
CA LEU A 190 7.71 -18.27 -8.33
C LEU A 190 8.81 -17.39 -8.89
N SER A 191 9.63 -16.82 -8.03
CA SER A 191 10.74 -15.96 -8.43
C SER A 191 11.80 -16.70 -9.24
N PHE A 192 12.05 -17.97 -8.92
CA PHE A 192 13.08 -18.76 -9.62
C PHE A 192 12.75 -18.95 -11.13
N PRO A 193 11.54 -19.40 -11.52
CA PRO A 193 11.15 -19.45 -12.94
C PRO A 193 11.11 -18.08 -13.65
N LEU A 194 10.71 -17.02 -12.95
CA LEU A 194 10.67 -15.66 -13.52
C LEU A 194 12.08 -15.12 -13.80
N LYS A 195 13.04 -15.44 -12.92
CA LYS A 195 14.44 -15.06 -13.07
C LYS A 195 15.12 -15.79 -14.22
N GLU A 196 14.82 -17.08 -14.42
CA GLU A 196 15.36 -17.88 -15.53
C GLU A 196 14.89 -17.38 -16.90
N ARG A 197 13.64 -16.88 -17.00
CA ARG A 197 13.09 -16.36 -18.27
C ARG A 197 13.56 -14.94 -18.62
N GLY A 198 14.25 -14.26 -17.71
CA GLY A 198 14.80 -12.93 -17.97
C GLY A 198 13.78 -11.80 -18.11
N TRP A 199 12.48 -12.03 -17.83
CA TRP A 199 11.42 -11.05 -18.10
C TRP A 199 11.60 -9.74 -17.34
N ILE A 200 12.10 -9.83 -16.11
CA ILE A 200 12.32 -8.66 -15.26
C ILE A 200 13.61 -7.94 -15.67
N GLN A 201 14.69 -8.67 -16.05
CA GLN A 201 15.86 -8.05 -16.65
C GLN A 201 15.50 -7.36 -17.97
N TRP A 202 14.77 -8.02 -18.86
CA TRP A 202 14.27 -7.45 -20.12
C TRP A 202 13.45 -6.17 -19.86
N PHE A 203 12.55 -6.17 -18.87
CA PHE A 203 11.77 -4.98 -18.53
C PHE A 203 12.63 -3.82 -18.03
N LEU A 204 13.67 -4.11 -17.25
CA LEU A 204 14.61 -3.09 -16.75
C LEU A 204 15.57 -2.59 -17.84
N GLU A 205 15.93 -3.44 -18.81
CA GLU A 205 16.85 -3.15 -19.92
C GLU A 205 16.17 -2.47 -21.12
N GLN A 206 14.86 -2.63 -21.29
CA GLN A 206 14.07 -1.97 -22.36
C GLN A 206 13.97 -0.45 -22.19
N GLY A 207 14.16 0.07 -20.98
CA GLY A 207 14.14 1.51 -20.75
C GLY A 207 15.49 2.14 -21.04
N GLU A 208 15.53 3.21 -21.85
CA GLU A 208 16.72 4.08 -21.96
C GLU A 208 17.19 4.59 -20.58
N ASN A 209 16.27 4.64 -19.61
CA ASN A 209 16.56 4.95 -18.21
C ASN A 209 15.74 4.05 -17.26
N PRO A 210 16.37 3.06 -16.59
CA PRO A 210 15.69 2.11 -15.70
C PRO A 210 14.90 2.75 -14.55
N ILE A 211 15.29 3.95 -14.10
CA ILE A 211 14.60 4.68 -13.03
C ILE A 211 13.22 5.14 -13.50
N TRP A 212 13.13 5.76 -14.67
CA TRP A 212 11.85 6.25 -15.19
C TRP A 212 10.90 5.11 -15.54
N THR A 213 11.43 3.98 -16.03
CA THR A 213 10.64 2.76 -16.23
C THR A 213 10.08 2.24 -14.91
N GLY A 214 10.87 2.20 -13.84
CA GLY A 214 10.39 1.84 -12.50
C GLY A 214 9.29 2.78 -11.98
N ILE A 215 9.47 4.09 -12.13
CA ILE A 215 8.46 5.10 -11.76
C ILE A 215 7.17 4.86 -12.54
N ALA A 216 7.24 4.71 -13.87
CA ALA A 216 6.07 4.45 -14.69
C ALA A 216 5.36 3.15 -14.30
N ALA A 217 6.12 2.08 -14.04
CA ALA A 217 5.58 0.79 -13.59
C ALA A 217 4.81 0.95 -12.27
N GLY A 218 5.41 1.62 -11.28
CA GLY A 218 4.77 1.88 -10.00
C GLY A 218 3.52 2.75 -10.13
N THR A 219 3.58 3.79 -10.96
CA THR A 219 2.41 4.67 -11.21
C THR A 219 1.26 3.89 -11.83
N LEU A 220 1.52 3.11 -12.89
CA LEU A 220 0.48 2.35 -13.59
C LEU A 220 -0.08 1.22 -12.72
N LEU A 221 0.80 0.44 -12.07
CA LEU A 221 0.39 -0.64 -11.18
C LEU A 221 -0.52 -0.12 -10.07
N THR A 222 -0.11 0.96 -9.41
CA THR A 222 -0.91 1.55 -8.33
C THR A 222 -2.19 2.20 -8.84
N ALA A 223 -2.19 2.84 -10.01
CA ALA A 223 -3.39 3.44 -10.57
C ALA A 223 -4.46 2.38 -10.93
N VAL A 224 -4.02 1.22 -11.46
CA VAL A 224 -4.91 0.10 -11.80
C VAL A 224 -5.43 -0.61 -10.55
N ILE A 225 -4.54 -0.96 -9.62
CA ILE A 225 -4.92 -1.65 -8.37
C ILE A 225 -5.64 -0.70 -7.40
N GLN A 226 -5.44 0.61 -7.56
CA GLN A 226 -5.95 1.66 -6.67
C GLN A 226 -5.48 1.51 -5.21
N SER A 227 -4.29 0.94 -5.00
CA SER A 227 -3.67 0.80 -3.68
C SER A 227 -2.15 0.87 -3.76
N SER A 228 -1.56 1.92 -3.18
CA SER A 228 -0.10 2.06 -3.13
C SER A 228 0.55 1.05 -2.20
N SER A 229 -0.06 0.77 -1.05
CA SER A 229 0.44 -0.27 -0.13
C SER A 229 0.48 -1.64 -0.80
N ALA A 230 -0.47 -1.94 -1.70
CA ALA A 230 -0.47 -3.19 -2.46
C ALA A 230 0.72 -3.26 -3.41
N ALA A 231 0.89 -2.20 -4.22
CA ALA A 231 1.99 -2.12 -5.17
C ALA A 231 3.35 -2.14 -4.48
N VAL A 232 3.49 -1.47 -3.33
CA VAL A 232 4.73 -1.47 -2.55
C VAL A 232 4.99 -2.85 -1.96
N ALA A 233 3.98 -3.55 -1.43
CA ALA A 233 4.15 -4.91 -0.92
C ALA A 233 4.47 -5.93 -2.02
N MET A 234 3.92 -5.78 -3.23
CA MET A 234 4.36 -6.56 -4.39
C MET A 234 5.84 -6.28 -4.71
N THR A 235 6.24 -5.01 -4.62
CA THR A 235 7.64 -4.60 -4.80
C THR A 235 8.55 -5.20 -3.74
N MET A 236 8.11 -5.28 -2.48
CA MET A 236 8.80 -6.00 -1.40
C MET A 236 9.03 -7.45 -1.79
N GLY A 237 7.98 -8.16 -2.22
CA GLY A 237 8.09 -9.56 -2.65
C GLY A 237 9.11 -9.76 -3.78
N PHE A 238 9.06 -8.93 -4.81
CA PHE A 238 10.01 -8.98 -5.93
C PHE A 238 11.45 -8.65 -5.53
N TYR A 239 11.64 -7.67 -4.63
CA TYR A 239 12.96 -7.31 -4.13
C TYR A 239 13.53 -8.39 -3.19
N SER A 240 12.73 -8.91 -2.26
CA SER A 240 13.09 -10.02 -1.38
C SER A 240 13.49 -11.28 -2.15
N ALA A 241 12.83 -11.52 -3.28
CA ALA A 241 13.15 -12.64 -4.14
C ALA A 241 14.34 -12.39 -5.10
N GLY A 242 15.00 -11.24 -5.00
CA GLY A 242 16.18 -10.88 -5.80
C GLY A 242 15.88 -10.69 -7.28
N LEU A 243 14.62 -10.36 -7.63
CA LEU A 243 14.20 -10.07 -9.00
C LEU A 243 14.43 -8.61 -9.39
N LEU A 244 14.36 -7.71 -8.42
CA LEU A 244 14.57 -6.28 -8.62
C LEU A 244 15.83 -5.82 -7.88
N PRO A 245 16.67 -4.97 -8.48
CA PRO A 245 17.68 -4.25 -7.71
C PRO A 245 17.01 -3.15 -6.86
N LEU A 246 17.63 -2.78 -5.73
CA LEU A 246 17.07 -1.79 -4.80
C LEU A 246 16.71 -0.45 -5.47
N PRO A 247 17.53 0.15 -6.36
CA PRO A 247 17.15 1.39 -7.06
C PRO A 247 15.86 1.25 -7.90
N ALA A 248 15.60 0.10 -8.50
CA ALA A 248 14.36 -0.15 -9.23
C ALA A 248 13.17 -0.25 -8.26
N ALA A 249 13.33 -0.92 -7.12
CA ALA A 249 12.32 -0.94 -6.06
C ALA A 249 12.01 0.48 -5.55
N VAL A 250 13.03 1.30 -5.33
CA VAL A 250 12.87 2.72 -4.95
C VAL A 250 12.06 3.48 -6.01
N ALA A 251 12.41 3.33 -7.29
CA ALA A 251 11.72 3.98 -8.39
C ALA A 251 10.22 3.58 -8.45
N ILE A 252 9.90 2.30 -8.27
CA ILE A 252 8.52 1.81 -8.22
C ILE A 252 7.76 2.40 -7.02
N VAL A 253 8.38 2.49 -5.84
CA VAL A 253 7.78 3.12 -4.66
C VAL A 253 7.48 4.61 -4.91
N LEU A 254 8.39 5.36 -5.53
CA LEU A 254 8.16 6.75 -5.93
C LEU A 254 6.96 6.84 -6.88
N GLY A 255 6.94 6.02 -7.94
CA GLY A 255 5.84 5.96 -8.90
C GLY A 255 4.49 5.61 -8.27
N SER A 256 4.48 4.71 -7.30
CA SER A 256 3.27 4.27 -6.59
C SER A 256 2.55 5.42 -5.86
N ASN A 257 3.30 6.40 -5.33
CA ASN A 257 2.70 7.58 -4.71
C ASN A 257 1.93 8.44 -5.75
N VAL A 258 2.44 8.57 -6.97
CA VAL A 258 1.72 9.24 -8.08
C VAL A 258 0.49 8.43 -8.49
N GLY A 259 0.63 7.11 -8.64
CA GLY A 259 -0.48 6.24 -9.05
C GLY A 259 -1.68 6.30 -8.10
N THR A 260 -1.44 6.51 -6.79
CA THR A 260 -2.50 6.65 -5.78
C THR A 260 -3.47 7.79 -6.10
N CYS A 261 -2.99 8.84 -6.78
CA CYS A 261 -3.78 10.02 -7.12
C CYS A 261 -4.94 9.72 -8.09
N ALA A 262 -4.88 8.62 -8.84
CA ALA A 262 -5.94 8.19 -9.76
C ALA A 262 -7.31 8.11 -9.05
N THR A 263 -7.34 7.58 -7.82
CA THR A 263 -8.56 7.45 -7.02
C THR A 263 -9.21 8.81 -6.71
N GLY A 264 -8.40 9.80 -6.32
CA GLY A 264 -8.88 11.16 -6.05
C GLY A 264 -9.35 11.89 -7.30
N LEU A 265 -8.67 11.68 -8.44
CA LEU A 265 -9.08 12.24 -9.73
C LEU A 265 -10.44 11.69 -10.17
N ILE A 266 -10.64 10.37 -10.05
CA ILE A 266 -11.93 9.73 -10.33
C ILE A 266 -12.99 10.26 -9.38
N ALA A 267 -12.73 10.33 -8.08
CA ALA A 267 -13.71 10.82 -7.09
C ALA A 267 -14.08 12.30 -7.26
N ALA A 268 -13.21 13.12 -7.87
CA ALA A 268 -13.50 14.51 -8.18
C ALA A 268 -14.22 14.72 -9.53
N THR A 269 -14.54 13.64 -10.27
CA THR A 269 -15.40 13.77 -11.45
C THR A 269 -16.83 14.13 -11.03
N GLY A 270 -17.44 15.08 -11.73
CA GLY A 270 -18.79 15.57 -11.41
C GLY A 270 -18.91 16.52 -10.20
N THR A 271 -17.83 16.78 -9.45
CA THR A 271 -17.87 17.65 -8.26
C THR A 271 -17.55 19.13 -8.57
N GLY A 272 -17.72 19.99 -7.56
CA GLY A 272 -17.43 21.41 -7.61
C GLY A 272 -15.93 21.74 -7.77
N ARG A 273 -15.62 23.02 -8.03
CA ARG A 273 -14.24 23.48 -8.28
C ARG A 273 -13.33 23.26 -7.08
N SER A 274 -13.82 23.50 -5.86
CA SER A 274 -13.05 23.28 -4.63
C SER A 274 -12.65 21.82 -4.45
N ALA A 275 -13.54 20.88 -4.74
CA ALA A 275 -13.28 19.44 -4.70
C ALA A 275 -12.26 19.01 -5.77
N LYS A 276 -12.37 19.54 -7.00
CA LYS A 276 -11.37 19.34 -8.06
C LYS A 276 -9.99 19.86 -7.68
N ARG A 277 -9.90 21.00 -6.97
CA ARG A 277 -8.63 21.54 -6.45
C ARG A 277 -7.96 20.55 -5.49
N VAL A 278 -8.72 19.84 -4.65
CA VAL A 278 -8.17 18.81 -3.75
C VAL A 278 -7.50 17.70 -4.55
N ALA A 279 -8.16 17.16 -5.57
CA ALA A 279 -7.61 16.09 -6.40
C ALA A 279 -6.38 16.53 -7.20
N VAL A 280 -6.41 17.74 -7.78
CA VAL A 280 -5.27 18.32 -8.50
C VAL A 280 -4.11 18.60 -7.55
N ALA A 281 -4.37 19.12 -6.35
CA ALA A 281 -3.35 19.31 -5.32
C ALA A 281 -2.68 18.00 -4.95
N HIS A 282 -3.45 16.92 -4.76
CA HIS A 282 -2.92 15.60 -4.44
C HIS A 282 -1.99 15.09 -5.56
N LEU A 283 -2.43 15.18 -6.82
CA LEU A 283 -1.62 14.80 -7.97
C LEU A 283 -0.32 15.61 -8.05
N LEU A 284 -0.42 16.94 -7.98
CA LEU A 284 0.72 17.83 -8.12
C LEU A 284 1.74 17.63 -7.00
N LEU A 285 1.31 17.46 -5.74
CA LEU A 285 2.23 17.19 -4.63
C LEU A 285 3.05 15.91 -4.86
N ASN A 286 2.41 14.82 -5.28
CA ASN A 286 3.10 13.56 -5.53
C ASN A 286 3.99 13.62 -6.77
N VAL A 287 3.54 14.27 -7.86
CA VAL A 287 4.36 14.46 -9.06
C VAL A 287 5.59 15.32 -8.76
N ILE A 288 5.43 16.44 -8.06
CA ILE A 288 6.54 17.30 -7.64
C ILE A 288 7.51 16.52 -6.74
N GLY A 289 6.98 15.74 -5.78
CA GLY A 289 7.79 14.87 -4.93
C GLY A 289 8.63 13.88 -5.74
N VAL A 290 8.03 13.19 -6.71
CA VAL A 290 8.76 12.28 -7.60
C VAL A 290 9.80 13.01 -8.43
N LEU A 291 9.47 14.15 -9.04
CA LEU A 291 10.43 14.93 -9.83
C LEU A 291 11.62 15.42 -9.00
N LEU A 292 11.37 15.76 -7.72
CA LEU A 292 12.42 16.19 -6.79
C LEU A 292 13.35 15.04 -6.38
N PHE A 293 12.81 13.83 -6.15
CA PHE A 293 13.57 12.70 -5.62
C PHE A 293 14.01 11.67 -6.67
N ALA A 294 13.49 11.70 -7.90
CA ALA A 294 13.91 10.81 -8.99
C ALA A 294 15.42 10.90 -9.29
N PRO A 295 16.05 12.10 -9.35
CA PRO A 295 17.51 12.21 -9.47
C PRO A 295 18.26 11.65 -8.25
N ALA A 296 17.62 11.60 -7.08
CA ALA A 296 18.18 11.16 -5.81
C ALA A 296 17.88 9.69 -5.48
N VAL A 297 17.40 8.88 -6.43
CA VAL A 297 17.03 7.47 -6.21
C VAL A 297 18.19 6.64 -5.65
N HIS A 298 19.41 6.84 -6.16
CA HIS A 298 20.60 6.14 -5.65
C HIS A 298 20.92 6.56 -4.22
N TRP A 299 20.81 7.86 -3.92
CA TRP A 299 21.00 8.37 -2.56
C TRP A 299 19.96 7.81 -1.58
N LEU A 300 18.70 7.72 -1.98
CA LEU A 300 17.66 7.07 -1.17
C LEU A 300 17.95 5.59 -0.94
N ALA A 301 18.41 4.88 -1.97
CA ALA A 301 18.80 3.48 -1.86
C ALA A 301 19.95 3.29 -0.87
N ASP A 302 20.97 4.15 -0.92
CA ASP A 302 22.12 4.09 -0.01
C ASP A 302 21.74 4.49 1.42
N ALA A 303 20.92 5.53 1.60
CA ALA A 303 20.44 5.96 2.90
C ALA A 303 19.70 4.83 3.63
N VAL A 304 18.87 4.06 2.92
CA VAL A 304 18.12 2.95 3.50
C VAL A 304 18.98 1.70 3.73
N ARG A 305 20.10 1.53 3.01
CA ARG A 305 21.07 0.45 3.32
C ARG A 305 21.73 0.63 4.69
N LEU A 306 21.78 1.85 5.21
CA LEU A 306 22.30 2.15 6.54
C LEU A 306 21.30 1.79 7.65
N LEU A 307 20.03 1.61 7.31
CA LEU A 307 19.00 1.14 8.24
C LEU A 307 19.05 -0.38 8.29
N GLU A 308 19.14 -0.93 9.51
CA GLU A 308 19.02 -2.37 9.71
C GLU A 308 17.62 -2.83 9.28
N GLY A 309 17.57 -3.93 8.53
CA GLY A 309 16.31 -4.44 8.00
C GLY A 309 16.56 -5.52 6.95
N ASP A 310 15.61 -6.43 6.84
CA ASP A 310 15.57 -7.38 5.74
C ASP A 310 15.17 -6.68 4.42
N PRO A 311 15.15 -7.40 3.28
CA PRO A 311 14.81 -6.77 2.02
C PRO A 311 13.45 -6.07 2.01
N ALA A 312 12.41 -6.67 2.60
CA ALA A 312 11.07 -6.08 2.65
C ALA A 312 11.05 -4.78 3.47
N ALA A 313 11.70 -4.76 4.64
CA ALA A 313 11.88 -3.59 5.48
C ALA A 313 12.58 -2.44 4.75
N ARG A 314 13.60 -2.73 3.94
CA ARG A 314 14.25 -1.69 3.14
C ARG A 314 13.27 -1.02 2.17
N VAL A 315 12.39 -1.77 1.52
CA VAL A 315 11.39 -1.18 0.63
C VAL A 315 10.37 -0.34 1.42
N ALA A 316 9.96 -0.78 2.61
CA ALA A 316 9.10 0.01 3.51
C ALA A 316 9.78 1.33 3.91
N HIS A 317 11.03 1.27 4.36
CA HIS A 317 11.80 2.42 4.80
C HIS A 317 12.00 3.45 3.69
N VAL A 318 12.17 3.01 2.44
CA VAL A 318 12.20 3.93 1.29
C VAL A 318 10.91 4.73 1.21
N GLN A 319 9.75 4.07 1.31
CA GLN A 319 8.46 4.77 1.25
C GLN A 319 8.30 5.73 2.43
N THR A 320 8.65 5.28 3.63
CA THR A 320 8.62 6.10 4.86
C THR A 320 9.50 7.33 4.72
N LEU A 321 10.77 7.16 4.35
CA LEU A 321 11.73 8.24 4.18
C LEU A 321 11.26 9.24 3.11
N PHE A 322 10.88 8.75 1.93
CA PHE A 322 10.40 9.59 0.83
C PHE A 322 9.17 10.41 1.23
N ASN A 323 8.14 9.79 1.81
CA ASN A 323 6.89 10.47 2.15
C ASN A 323 7.04 11.44 3.31
N ILE A 324 7.87 11.13 4.30
CA ILE A 324 8.18 12.06 5.39
C ILE A 324 8.92 13.28 4.84
N LEU A 325 10.00 13.07 4.06
CA LEU A 325 10.78 14.17 3.51
C LEU A 325 9.93 15.06 2.59
N CYS A 326 9.19 14.47 1.65
CA CYS A 326 8.30 15.24 0.76
C CYS A 326 7.27 16.05 1.55
N SER A 327 6.65 15.44 2.56
CA SER A 327 5.60 16.09 3.33
C SER A 327 6.14 17.23 4.20
N LEU A 328 7.29 17.04 4.85
CA LEU A 328 7.94 18.07 5.66
C LEU A 328 8.47 19.23 4.80
N ILE A 329 9.00 18.94 3.61
CA ILE A 329 9.43 19.96 2.64
C ILE A 329 8.21 20.75 2.13
N ALA A 330 7.09 20.08 1.80
CA ALA A 330 5.91 20.73 1.26
C ALA A 330 5.10 21.54 2.30
N LEU A 331 5.13 21.13 3.58
CA LEU A 331 4.34 21.73 4.66
C LEU A 331 4.49 23.27 4.79
N PRO A 332 5.70 23.87 4.83
CA PRO A 332 5.85 25.33 4.91
C PRO A 332 5.28 26.05 3.67
N PHE A 333 5.22 25.36 2.53
CA PHE A 333 4.68 25.89 1.28
C PHE A 333 3.18 25.57 1.08
N ALA A 334 2.48 25.01 2.07
CA ALA A 334 1.07 24.63 1.91
C ALA A 334 0.17 25.81 1.47
N ARG A 335 0.38 27.00 2.02
CA ARG A 335 -0.38 28.21 1.66
C ARG A 335 -0.08 28.72 0.24
N PRO A 336 1.19 28.98 -0.16
CA PRO A 336 1.48 29.40 -1.53
C PRO A 336 1.10 28.32 -2.54
N PHE A 337 1.27 27.04 -2.21
CA PHE A 337 0.81 25.93 -3.05
C PHE A 337 -0.72 25.95 -3.24
N ALA A 338 -1.49 26.24 -2.19
CA ALA A 338 -2.94 26.42 -2.33
C ALA A 338 -3.30 27.51 -3.36
N ARG A 339 -2.57 28.63 -3.38
CA ARG A 339 -2.79 29.72 -4.35
C ARG A 339 -2.45 29.27 -5.76
N LEU A 340 -1.34 28.56 -5.94
CA LEU A 340 -0.95 27.99 -7.24
C LEU A 340 -2.05 27.07 -7.79
N VAL A 341 -2.55 26.13 -6.98
CA VAL A 341 -3.61 25.20 -7.40
C VAL A 341 -4.91 25.95 -7.70
N THR A 342 -5.23 26.98 -6.92
CA THR A 342 -6.40 27.84 -7.18
C THR A 342 -6.27 28.58 -8.50
N ALA A 343 -5.06 29.01 -8.87
CA ALA A 343 -4.80 29.64 -10.17
C ALA A 343 -4.89 28.65 -11.33
N LEU A 344 -4.42 27.41 -11.15
CA LEU A 344 -4.53 26.33 -12.16
C LEU A 344 -5.97 25.85 -12.36
N VAL A 345 -6.79 25.91 -11.31
CA VAL A 345 -8.22 25.55 -11.34
C VAL A 345 -9.03 26.75 -10.85
N PRO A 346 -9.23 27.78 -11.71
CA PRO A 346 -9.90 29.02 -11.32
C PRO A 346 -11.38 28.81 -11.01
N ASP A 347 -11.95 29.71 -10.20
CA ASP A 347 -13.40 29.78 -9.98
C ASP A 347 -14.07 30.15 -11.30
N GLY A 348 -15.06 29.36 -11.73
CA GLY A 348 -15.93 29.78 -12.82
C GLY A 348 -16.92 30.81 -12.29
N VAL A 349 -17.13 31.92 -13.00
CA VAL A 349 -18.26 32.81 -12.70
C VAL A 349 -19.54 32.04 -12.99
N ILE A 350 -20.28 31.66 -11.96
CA ILE A 350 -21.68 31.23 -12.13
C ILE A 350 -22.47 32.50 -12.42
N VAL A 351 -22.57 32.89 -13.70
CA VAL A 351 -23.58 33.85 -14.15
C VAL A 351 -24.91 33.10 -14.25
N TRP A 352 -25.60 32.91 -13.11
CA TRP A 352 -27.02 32.61 -13.17
C TRP A 352 -27.75 33.93 -13.48
N ARG A 353 -27.75 34.33 -14.76
CA ARG A 353 -28.71 35.33 -15.23
C ARG A 353 -30.03 34.60 -15.42
N ILE A 354 -30.78 34.42 -14.33
CA ILE A 354 -32.22 34.18 -14.45
C ILE A 354 -32.78 35.46 -15.08
N SER A 355 -32.94 35.44 -16.40
CA SER A 355 -33.83 36.36 -17.07
C SER A 355 -35.20 36.19 -16.40
N LYS A 356 -35.59 37.15 -15.57
CA LYS A 356 -37.00 37.35 -15.23
C LYS A 356 -37.70 37.67 -16.54
N GLY A 357 -38.20 36.64 -17.20
CA GLY A 357 -39.18 36.76 -18.26
C GLY A 357 -40.46 37.35 -17.65
N ARG A 358 -40.53 38.68 -17.61
CA ARG A 358 -41.79 39.39 -17.73
C ARG A 358 -42.33 39.07 -19.13
N LYS A 359 -43.43 38.34 -19.21
CA LYS A 359 -44.75 38.84 -19.62
C LYS A 359 -45.77 37.73 -19.52
#